data_AF-A0AAD9JK79-F1
#
_entry.id   AF-A0AAD9JK79-F1
#
_cell.length_a   1.000
_cell.length_b   1.000
_cell.length_c   1.000
_cell.angle_alpha   90.00
_cell.angle_beta   90.00
_cell.angle_gamma   90.00
#
_symmetry.space_group_name_H-M   'P 1'
#
loop_
_entity.id
_entity.type
_entity.pdbx_description
1 polymer ?
#
loop_
_entity_poly.entity_id
_entity_poly.type
_entity_poly.pdbx_seq_one_letter_code
_entity_poly.pdbx_strand_id
1 'polypeptide(L)'
;MDITAAYRVSPECLNLTVEGASSTCKLCLMDYQPSEMYSLWSCSCSFCEMCVQQYLSVLIYDGSVLGITCPDGQCPHNGLIEDEEIEGLVEPKIYERYKRMKFLREVEGDPTKAFCPKVGCETVCDVCMDSNSPTPVTCPKDDFMLQHYDKGPCKNRLGHSRASLIWHRTQVVGIFAGFGILLLVASPFLLLAAPCILCCKCKICKCCEDDGEIEGFTSS
;
A
#
# COMPACT_ATOMS: atom_id res chain seq x y z
N MET A 1 65.67 44.32 -25.22
CA MET A 1 65.88 45.12 -26.44
C MET A 1 66.56 44.26 -27.48
N ASP A 2 65.94 43.56 -28.42
CA ASP A 2 64.61 42.97 -28.57
C ASP A 2 64.81 41.90 -29.65
N ILE A 3 64.52 40.63 -29.33
CA ILE A 3 64.68 39.51 -30.27
C ILE A 3 63.29 39.20 -30.82
N THR A 4 62.85 39.95 -31.83
CA THR A 4 61.64 39.64 -32.58
C THR A 4 61.98 38.66 -33.71
N ALA A 5 61.74 37.38 -33.45
CA ALA A 5 61.76 36.34 -34.47
C ALA A 5 60.55 36.51 -35.41
N ALA A 6 60.83 36.76 -36.68
CA ALA A 6 59.84 36.76 -37.74
C ALA A 6 59.38 35.33 -38.04
N TYR A 7 58.23 34.92 -37.50
CA TYR A 7 57.52 33.74 -38.01
C TYR A 7 56.56 34.19 -39.10
N ARG A 8 56.92 33.92 -40.36
CA ARG A 8 56.03 34.07 -41.53
C ARG A 8 54.97 32.98 -41.47
N VAL A 9 53.72 33.36 -41.24
CA VAL A 9 52.56 32.50 -41.44
C VAL A 9 52.20 32.50 -42.92
N SER A 10 52.05 31.32 -43.52
CA SER A 10 51.67 31.10 -44.92
C SER A 10 50.20 31.50 -45.17
N PRO A 11 49.80 32.00 -46.36
CA PRO A 11 48.46 32.56 -46.58
C PRO A 11 47.35 31.51 -46.87
N GLU A 12 47.58 30.22 -46.65
CA GLU A 12 46.66 29.14 -47.10
C GLU A 12 45.80 28.49 -46.00
N CYS A 13 45.61 29.14 -44.85
CA CYS A 13 44.71 28.61 -43.80
C CYS A 13 43.69 29.65 -43.30
N LEU A 14 43.08 30.41 -44.21
CA LEU A 14 41.90 31.23 -43.87
C LEU A 14 40.68 30.63 -44.56
N ASN A 15 40.08 29.61 -43.92
CA ASN A 15 38.67 29.21 -44.08
C ASN A 15 38.31 28.05 -43.12
N LEU A 16 38.21 28.36 -41.83
CA LEU A 16 37.37 27.59 -40.90
C LEU A 16 36.45 28.58 -40.19
N THR A 17 35.38 28.97 -40.87
CA THR A 17 34.21 29.54 -40.21
C THR A 17 33.47 28.39 -39.53
N VAL A 18 33.78 28.15 -38.25
CA VAL A 18 32.84 27.56 -37.31
C VAL A 18 32.94 28.36 -36.02
N GLU A 19 32.38 29.57 -36.02
CA GLU A 19 32.03 30.23 -34.77
C GLU A 19 30.76 29.59 -34.23
N GLY A 20 30.90 28.39 -33.67
CA GLY A 20 29.91 27.81 -32.78
C GLY A 20 30.27 28.25 -31.37
N ALA A 21 29.45 29.11 -30.75
CA ALA A 21 29.65 29.48 -29.36
C ALA A 21 29.53 28.20 -28.50
N SER A 22 30.65 27.69 -27.98
CA SER A 22 30.67 26.56 -27.06
C SER A 22 30.41 27.03 -25.63
N SER A 23 29.85 26.16 -24.79
CA SER A 23 29.61 26.43 -23.38
C SER A 23 30.20 25.33 -22.51
N THR A 24 30.85 25.72 -21.42
CA THR A 24 31.59 24.82 -20.54
C THR A 24 30.68 24.30 -19.42
N CYS A 25 30.63 22.98 -19.26
CA CYS A 25 29.93 22.37 -18.14
C CYS A 25 30.72 22.56 -16.84
N LYS A 26 30.09 23.13 -15.80
CA LYS A 26 30.74 23.39 -14.50
C LYS A 26 31.02 22.14 -13.66
N LEU A 27 30.41 21.00 -13.99
CA LEU A 27 30.57 19.74 -13.24
C LEU A 27 31.74 18.90 -13.76
N CYS A 28 31.87 18.77 -15.07
CA CYS A 28 32.94 17.97 -15.69
C CYS A 28 34.05 18.82 -16.32
N LEU A 29 33.88 20.15 -16.38
CA LEU A 29 34.83 21.11 -16.96
C LEU A 29 35.14 20.90 -18.45
N MET A 30 34.24 20.23 -19.18
CA MET A 30 34.34 20.00 -20.61
C MET A 30 33.44 20.98 -21.38
N ASP A 31 33.85 21.31 -22.61
CA ASP A 31 33.09 22.17 -23.52
C ASP A 31 32.10 21.34 -24.36
N TYR A 32 30.89 21.87 -24.51
CA TYR A 32 29.81 21.26 -25.27
C TYR A 32 29.18 22.30 -26.20
N GLN A 33 28.47 21.83 -27.23
CA GLN A 33 27.58 22.71 -27.97
C GLN A 33 26.39 23.09 -27.08
N PRO A 34 25.88 24.33 -27.15
CA PRO A 34 24.73 24.76 -26.35
C PRO A 34 23.48 23.90 -26.55
N SER A 35 23.33 23.26 -27.71
CA SER A 35 22.24 22.32 -28.01
C SER A 35 22.34 20.99 -27.26
N GLU A 36 23.52 20.65 -26.76
CA GLU A 36 23.82 19.40 -26.03
C GLU A 36 23.81 19.61 -24.50
N MET A 37 23.57 20.85 -24.06
CA MET A 37 23.47 21.17 -22.64
C MET A 37 22.03 21.10 -22.17
N TYR A 38 21.87 20.65 -20.93
CA TYR A 38 20.61 20.64 -20.22
C TYR A 38 20.50 21.87 -19.32
N SER A 39 19.39 22.61 -19.43
CA SER A 39 19.07 23.75 -18.57
C SER A 39 17.99 23.38 -17.57
N LEU A 40 18.30 23.53 -16.27
CA LEU A 40 17.35 23.26 -15.19
C LEU A 40 16.12 24.19 -15.26
N TRP A 41 14.93 23.67 -15.00
CA TRP A 41 13.68 24.44 -15.14
C TRP A 41 13.57 25.61 -14.15
N SER A 42 13.94 25.37 -12.89
CA SER A 42 13.75 26.34 -11.80
C SER A 42 14.76 27.49 -11.78
N CYS A 43 15.96 27.30 -12.32
CA CYS A 43 17.05 28.29 -12.21
C CYS A 43 17.82 28.56 -13.51
N SER A 44 17.51 27.88 -14.61
CA SER A 44 18.17 28.00 -15.91
C SER A 44 19.68 27.75 -15.93
N CYS A 45 20.26 27.22 -14.84
CA CYS A 45 21.65 26.79 -14.84
C CYS A 45 21.85 25.63 -15.83
N SER A 46 22.90 25.71 -16.63
CA SER A 46 23.17 24.74 -17.70
C SER A 46 24.36 23.84 -17.38
N PHE A 47 24.19 22.54 -17.65
CA PHE A 47 25.21 21.51 -17.47
C PHE A 47 25.13 20.49 -18.62
N CYS A 48 26.16 19.65 -18.76
CA CYS A 48 26.08 18.50 -19.67
C CYS A 48 24.98 17.53 -19.18
N GLU A 49 24.17 16.96 -20.08
CA GLU A 49 23.07 16.05 -19.69
C GLU A 49 23.57 14.87 -18.84
N MET A 50 24.68 14.24 -19.26
CA MET A 50 25.32 13.15 -18.52
C MET A 50 25.68 13.54 -17.08
N CYS A 51 26.08 14.80 -16.86
CA CYS A 51 26.50 15.31 -15.56
C CYS A 51 25.29 15.45 -14.64
N VAL A 52 24.16 15.94 -15.16
CA VAL A 52 22.90 16.05 -14.41
C VAL A 52 22.37 14.66 -14.07
N GLN A 53 22.37 13.74 -15.04
CA GLN A 53 21.97 12.35 -14.83
C GLN A 53 22.80 11.65 -13.75
N GLN A 54 24.12 11.82 -13.79
CA GLN A 54 25.02 11.24 -12.79
C GLN A 54 24.79 11.87 -11.41
N TYR A 55 24.62 13.19 -11.34
CA TYR A 55 24.31 13.92 -10.11
C TYR A 55 23.02 13.38 -9.46
N LEU A 56 21.93 13.30 -10.22
CA LEU A 56 20.66 12.75 -9.76
C LEU A 56 20.83 11.31 -9.30
N SER A 57 21.50 10.47 -10.09
CA SER A 57 21.74 9.08 -9.74
C SER A 57 22.45 8.93 -8.40
N VAL A 58 23.53 9.69 -8.16
CA VAL A 58 24.27 9.66 -6.89
C VAL A 58 23.36 10.04 -5.72
N LEU A 59 22.62 11.14 -5.81
CA LEU A 59 21.71 11.56 -4.73
C LEU A 59 20.61 10.53 -4.45
N ILE A 60 20.08 9.90 -5.50
CA ILE A 60 19.06 8.84 -5.39
C ILE A 60 19.64 7.57 -4.75
N TYR A 61 20.89 7.21 -5.07
CA TYR A 61 21.56 6.08 -4.44
C TYR A 61 21.88 6.33 -2.97
N ASP A 62 22.29 7.54 -2.62
CA ASP A 62 22.62 7.98 -1.26
C ASP A 62 21.37 8.25 -0.40
N GLY A 63 20.17 8.27 -0.98
CA GLY A 63 18.92 8.54 -0.27
C GLY A 63 18.68 10.02 0.06
N SER A 64 19.44 10.91 -0.57
CA SER A 64 19.30 12.38 -0.49
C SER A 64 18.28 12.86 -1.51
N VAL A 65 17.03 12.43 -1.34
CA VAL A 65 15.94 12.58 -2.32
C VAL A 65 14.89 13.63 -1.94
N LEU A 66 14.94 14.14 -0.70
CA LEU A 66 14.04 15.20 -0.25
C LEU A 66 14.60 16.56 -0.71
N GLY A 67 13.91 17.20 -1.66
CA GLY A 67 14.25 18.54 -2.14
C GLY A 67 15.61 18.60 -2.83
N ILE A 68 15.79 17.85 -3.92
CA ILE A 68 17.01 17.90 -4.73
C ILE A 68 17.13 19.29 -5.39
N THR A 69 18.28 19.92 -5.26
CA THR A 69 18.54 21.28 -5.75
C THR A 69 19.57 21.31 -6.86
N CYS A 70 19.79 22.49 -7.44
CA CYS A 70 20.80 22.74 -8.45
C CYS A 70 22.20 22.24 -8.02
N PRO A 71 22.97 21.58 -8.91
CA PRO A 71 24.35 21.16 -8.63
C PRO A 71 25.34 22.31 -8.40
N ASP A 72 25.01 23.52 -8.86
CA ASP A 72 25.85 24.70 -8.66
C ASP A 72 25.60 25.29 -7.26
N GLY A 73 26.56 25.12 -6.35
CA GLY A 73 26.50 25.65 -4.99
C GLY A 73 26.52 27.19 -4.89
N GLN A 74 26.78 27.89 -6.00
CA GLN A 74 26.68 29.35 -6.10
C GLN A 74 25.42 29.80 -6.85
N CYS A 75 24.48 28.88 -7.14
CA CYS A 75 23.22 29.20 -7.77
C CYS A 75 22.40 30.16 -6.88
N PRO A 76 22.07 31.38 -7.33
CA PRO A 76 21.36 32.37 -6.52
C PRO A 76 19.92 31.96 -6.20
N HIS A 77 19.33 31.10 -7.04
CA HIS A 77 17.96 30.64 -6.90
C HIS A 77 17.86 29.30 -6.15
N ASN A 78 18.98 28.61 -5.93
CA ASN A 78 19.02 27.25 -5.38
C ASN A 78 17.92 26.34 -5.98
N GLY A 79 17.80 26.38 -7.32
CA GLY A 79 16.63 25.86 -8.04
C GLY A 79 16.35 24.40 -7.69
N LEU A 80 15.08 24.10 -7.37
CA LEU A 80 14.63 22.74 -7.12
C LEU A 80 14.49 21.98 -8.44
N ILE A 81 14.89 20.72 -8.45
CA ILE A 81 14.68 19.81 -9.57
C ILE A 81 13.39 19.04 -9.28
N GLU A 82 12.36 19.28 -10.08
CA GLU A 82 11.01 18.74 -9.85
C GLU A 82 10.93 17.24 -10.19
N ASP A 83 9.93 16.55 -9.66
CA ASP A 83 9.77 15.10 -9.83
C ASP A 83 9.64 14.71 -11.31
N GLU A 84 8.93 15.53 -12.08
CA GLU A 84 8.73 15.37 -13.52
C GLU A 84 10.03 15.64 -14.31
N GLU A 85 10.85 16.59 -13.84
CA GLU A 85 12.15 16.88 -14.41
C GLU A 85 13.10 15.69 -14.21
N ILE A 86 13.09 15.12 -13.00
CA ILE A 86 13.86 13.92 -12.66
C ILE A 86 13.40 12.74 -13.50
N GLU A 87 12.09 12.52 -13.67
CA GLU A 87 11.54 11.44 -14.49
C GLU A 87 12.03 11.50 -15.95
N GLY A 88 12.09 12.71 -16.52
CA GLY A 88 12.59 12.91 -17.89
C GLY A 88 14.11 12.77 -18.02
N LEU A 89 14.86 12.97 -16.94
CA LEU A 89 16.33 12.93 -16.95
C LEU A 89 16.90 11.53 -16.70
N VAL A 90 16.30 10.74 -15.81
CA VAL A 90 16.87 9.45 -15.38
C VAL A 90 16.18 8.25 -16.01
N GLU A 91 16.86 7.11 -16.05
CA GLU A 91 16.24 5.86 -16.52
C GLU A 91 15.03 5.47 -15.64
N PRO A 92 14.00 4.82 -16.20
CA PRO A 92 12.79 4.44 -15.45
C PRO A 92 13.08 3.65 -14.17
N LYS A 93 14.10 2.79 -14.18
CA LYS A 93 14.52 2.01 -13.00
C LYS A 93 15.07 2.89 -11.88
N ILE A 94 15.80 3.96 -12.23
CA ILE A 94 16.33 4.92 -11.27
C ILE A 94 15.19 5.80 -10.74
N TYR A 95 14.24 6.17 -11.59
CA TYR A 95 13.06 6.92 -11.17
C TYR A 95 12.16 6.14 -10.20
N GLU A 96 11.93 4.85 -10.44
CA GLU A 96 11.23 3.97 -9.48
C GLU A 96 11.95 3.91 -8.12
N ARG A 97 13.30 3.86 -8.15
CA ARG A 97 14.09 3.95 -6.93
C ARG A 97 13.90 5.30 -6.23
N TYR A 98 13.95 6.41 -6.98
CA TYR A 98 13.70 7.75 -6.45
C TYR A 98 12.36 7.84 -5.72
N LYS A 99 11.26 7.40 -6.36
CA LYS A 99 9.92 7.38 -5.76
C LYS A 99 9.89 6.59 -4.46
N ARG A 100 10.47 5.38 -4.47
CA ARG A 100 10.55 4.55 -3.26
C ARG A 100 11.34 5.24 -2.16
N MET A 101 12.51 5.76 -2.46
CA MET A 101 13.35 6.45 -1.48
C MET A 101 12.65 7.69 -0.93
N LYS A 102 12.02 8.51 -1.79
CA LYS A 102 11.33 9.73 -1.40
C LYS A 102 10.22 9.41 -0.40
N PHE A 103 9.36 8.45 -0.73
CA PHE A 103 8.31 7.97 0.16
C PHE A 103 8.86 7.47 1.51
N LEU A 104 9.92 6.64 1.50
CA LEU A 104 10.53 6.17 2.75
C LEU A 104 11.01 7.33 3.62
N ARG A 105 11.70 8.31 3.02
CA ARG A 105 12.27 9.46 3.74
C ARG A 105 11.19 10.42 4.24
N GLU A 106 10.10 10.59 3.50
CA GLU A 106 8.93 11.36 3.94
C GLU A 106 8.26 10.72 5.16
N VAL A 107 8.10 9.39 5.16
CA VAL A 107 7.53 8.66 6.30
C VAL A 107 8.46 8.71 7.52
N GLU A 108 9.77 8.54 7.32
CA GLU A 108 10.77 8.67 8.39
C GLU A 108 10.82 10.10 8.97
N GLY A 109 10.54 11.10 8.14
CA GLY A 109 10.54 12.51 8.54
C GLY A 109 9.29 12.93 9.32
N ASP A 110 8.20 12.17 9.25
CA ASP A 110 6.94 12.49 9.94
C ASP A 110 6.83 11.71 11.27
N PRO A 111 6.90 12.40 12.44
CA PRO A 111 6.82 11.73 13.74
C PRO A 111 5.47 11.06 14.00
N THR A 112 4.42 11.42 13.25
CA THR A 112 3.09 10.82 13.36
C THR A 112 2.91 9.60 12.47
N LYS A 113 3.96 9.16 11.76
CA LYS A 113 3.93 8.01 10.85
C LYS A 113 4.93 6.96 11.29
N ALA A 114 4.58 5.70 11.07
CA ALA A 114 5.51 4.58 11.24
C ALA A 114 5.18 3.45 10.26
N PHE A 115 6.20 2.70 9.83
CA PHE A 115 5.99 1.49 9.05
C PHE A 115 5.52 0.33 9.93
N CYS A 116 4.54 -0.43 9.45
CA CYS A 116 4.12 -1.67 10.07
C CYS A 116 5.30 -2.66 10.14
N PRO A 117 5.65 -3.19 11.32
CA PRO A 117 6.81 -4.07 11.50
C PRO A 117 6.61 -5.48 10.89
N LYS A 118 5.39 -5.81 10.47
CA LYS A 118 5.09 -7.08 9.82
C LYS A 118 5.84 -7.17 8.48
N VAL A 119 6.69 -8.18 8.35
CA VAL A 119 7.48 -8.43 7.13
C VAL A 119 6.56 -8.47 5.92
N GLY A 120 6.87 -7.67 4.90
CA GLY A 120 6.10 -7.58 3.65
C GLY A 120 4.80 -6.78 3.73
N CYS A 121 4.45 -6.17 4.86
CA CYS A 121 3.25 -5.32 4.96
C CYS A 121 3.46 -3.93 4.33
N GLU A 122 4.60 -3.30 4.65
CA GLU A 122 5.03 -1.97 4.16
C GLU A 122 3.95 -0.88 4.29
N THR A 123 2.99 -1.05 5.20
CA THR A 123 1.90 -0.09 5.43
C THR A 123 2.36 1.01 6.36
N VAL A 124 2.06 2.25 6.01
CA VAL A 124 2.24 3.39 6.91
C VAL A 124 1.07 3.46 7.87
N CYS A 125 1.36 3.44 9.16
CA CYS A 125 0.42 3.56 10.26
C CYS A 125 0.50 4.97 10.86
N ASP A 126 -0.64 5.49 11.32
CA ASP A 126 -0.71 6.73 12.07
C ASP A 126 -0.40 6.47 13.56
N VAL A 127 0.49 7.27 14.13
CA VAL A 127 0.94 7.18 15.53
C VAL A 127 0.57 8.47 16.26
N CYS A 128 -0.16 8.34 17.36
CA CYS A 128 -0.47 9.46 18.25
C CYS A 128 0.71 9.71 19.19
N MET A 129 1.26 10.93 19.15
CA MET A 129 2.39 11.34 19.99
C MET A 129 1.96 11.84 21.39
N ASP A 130 0.66 12.01 21.63
CA ASP A 130 0.14 12.76 22.79
C ASP A 130 0.05 11.93 24.10
N SER A 131 0.41 10.65 24.08
CA SER A 131 0.35 9.79 25.25
C SER A 131 1.75 9.48 25.80
N ASN A 132 2.04 9.87 27.05
CA ASN A 132 3.22 9.43 27.80
C ASN A 132 3.25 7.91 28.10
N SER A 133 2.28 7.16 27.59
CA SER A 133 2.20 5.70 27.67
C SER A 133 2.24 5.07 26.27
N PRO A 134 2.85 3.88 26.14
CA PRO A 134 2.82 3.14 24.87
C PRO A 134 1.36 2.79 24.52
N THR A 135 0.87 3.30 23.40
CA THR A 135 -0.46 2.99 22.87
C THR A 135 -0.35 1.99 21.70
N PRO A 136 -1.22 0.97 21.65
CA PRO A 136 -1.22 0.03 20.53
C PRO A 136 -1.72 0.73 19.26
N VAL A 137 -0.92 0.68 18.20
CA VAL A 137 -1.28 1.20 16.88
C VAL A 137 -1.85 0.06 16.03
N THR A 138 -2.98 0.30 15.37
CA THR A 138 -3.64 -0.71 14.52
C THR A 138 -3.22 -0.52 13.07
N CYS A 139 -2.71 -1.56 12.43
CA CYS A 139 -2.33 -1.55 11.02
C CYS A 139 -3.58 -1.62 10.11
N PRO A 140 -3.80 -0.64 9.20
CA PRO A 140 -4.98 -0.63 8.32
C PRO A 140 -5.12 -1.86 7.41
N LYS A 141 -4.01 -2.53 7.04
CA LYS A 141 -4.05 -3.73 6.18
C LYS A 141 -4.27 -5.05 6.93
N ASP A 142 -4.09 -5.08 8.26
CA ASP A 142 -4.29 -6.30 9.05
C ASP A 142 -5.76 -6.56 9.41
N ASP A 143 -6.67 -5.61 9.13
CA ASP A 143 -8.11 -5.79 9.21
C ASP A 143 -8.74 -5.75 7.81
N PHE A 144 -8.55 -6.84 7.06
CA PHE A 144 -9.13 -6.99 5.72
C PHE A 144 -10.66 -6.82 5.71
N MET A 145 -11.31 -7.03 6.85
CA MET A 145 -12.75 -6.88 6.99
C MET A 145 -13.14 -5.41 7.03
N LEU A 146 -12.46 -4.54 7.79
CA LEU A 146 -12.83 -3.12 7.90
C LEU A 146 -12.47 -2.28 6.66
N GLN A 147 -11.41 -2.61 5.91
CA GLN A 147 -10.97 -1.79 4.77
C GLN A 147 -12.00 -1.73 3.62
N HIS A 148 -12.75 -2.81 3.38
CA HIS A 148 -13.81 -2.82 2.36
C HIS A 148 -15.02 -1.97 2.76
N TYR A 149 -15.37 -1.91 4.05
CA TYR A 149 -16.53 -1.17 4.55
C TYR A 149 -16.39 0.35 4.36
N ASP A 150 -15.18 0.91 4.53
CA ASP A 150 -14.99 2.36 4.54
C ASP A 150 -14.67 2.98 3.17
N LYS A 151 -14.04 2.22 2.25
CA LYS A 151 -13.49 2.79 0.99
C LYS A 151 -13.95 2.10 -0.30
N GLY A 152 -14.75 1.02 -0.23
CA GLY A 152 -15.24 0.29 -1.41
C GLY A 152 -16.56 0.83 -2.01
N PRO A 153 -16.96 0.35 -3.21
CA PRO A 153 -18.25 0.70 -3.88
C PRO A 153 -19.50 0.27 -3.08
N CYS A 154 -19.30 -0.41 -1.95
CA CYS A 154 -20.32 -0.88 -1.02
C CYS A 154 -20.58 0.08 0.16
N LYS A 155 -19.91 1.25 0.21
CA LYS A 155 -20.15 2.28 1.24
C LYS A 155 -21.64 2.58 1.37
N ASN A 156 -22.21 2.32 2.55
CA ASN A 156 -23.64 2.51 2.87
C ASN A 156 -24.65 1.70 2.03
N ARG A 157 -24.23 0.65 1.32
CA ARG A 157 -25.11 -0.17 0.45
C ARG A 157 -25.63 -1.46 1.09
N LEU A 158 -25.15 -1.83 2.28
CA LEU A 158 -25.69 -2.96 3.06
C LEU A 158 -26.42 -2.39 4.28
N GLY A 159 -27.75 -2.36 4.21
CA GLY A 159 -28.65 -1.77 5.20
C GLY A 159 -28.74 -2.56 6.52
N HIS A 160 -27.62 -2.84 7.18
CA HIS A 160 -27.61 -3.47 8.49
C HIS A 160 -26.63 -2.74 9.43
N SER A 161 -27.17 -1.78 10.18
CA SER A 161 -26.50 -1.24 11.37
C SER A 161 -26.24 -2.38 12.35
N ARG A 162 -25.15 -2.30 13.13
CA ARG A 162 -24.60 -3.34 14.04
C ARG A 162 -25.65 -4.05 14.95
N ALA A 163 -26.83 -3.46 15.10
CA ALA A 163 -28.02 -4.05 15.74
C ALA A 163 -28.54 -5.35 15.09
N SER A 164 -28.40 -5.56 13.78
CA SER A 164 -29.00 -6.73 13.11
C SER A 164 -28.31 -8.06 13.46
N LEU A 165 -27.01 -8.03 13.77
CA LEU A 165 -26.26 -9.20 14.25
C LEU A 165 -26.60 -9.57 15.69
N ILE A 166 -26.93 -8.57 16.51
CA ILE A 166 -27.40 -8.77 17.89
C ILE A 166 -28.81 -9.38 17.86
N TRP A 167 -29.66 -8.96 16.91
CA TRP A 167 -31.04 -9.46 16.77
C TRP A 167 -31.13 -10.94 16.33
N HIS A 168 -30.23 -11.39 15.45
CA HIS A 168 -30.20 -12.81 15.05
C HIS A 168 -29.72 -13.73 16.17
N ARG A 169 -28.83 -13.25 17.05
CA ARG A 169 -28.37 -14.01 18.22
C ARG A 169 -29.45 -14.14 19.31
N THR A 170 -30.32 -13.15 19.48
CA THR A 170 -31.48 -13.24 20.38
C THR A 170 -32.65 -14.03 19.80
N GLN A 171 -32.82 -14.07 18.48
CA GLN A 171 -33.89 -14.84 17.83
C GLN A 171 -33.77 -16.35 18.12
N VAL A 172 -32.55 -16.88 18.09
CA VAL A 172 -32.30 -18.30 18.39
C VAL A 172 -32.65 -18.63 19.84
N VAL A 173 -32.28 -17.77 20.79
CA VAL A 173 -32.64 -17.93 22.21
C VAL A 173 -34.15 -17.87 22.41
N GLY A 174 -34.85 -16.96 21.71
CA GLY A 174 -36.30 -16.86 21.74
C GLY A 174 -37.01 -18.11 21.20
N ILE A 175 -36.50 -18.69 20.11
CA ILE A 175 -37.06 -19.92 19.53
C ILE A 175 -36.88 -21.11 20.48
N PHE A 176 -35.68 -21.31 21.03
CA PHE A 176 -35.43 -22.40 21.98
C PHE A 176 -36.25 -22.26 23.27
N ALA A 177 -36.38 -21.04 23.80
CA ALA A 177 -37.23 -20.78 24.96
C ALA A 177 -38.72 -21.05 24.64
N GLY A 178 -39.19 -20.63 23.46
CA GLY A 178 -40.56 -20.84 23.00
C GLY A 178 -40.92 -22.32 22.84
N PHE A 179 -40.09 -23.09 22.13
CA PHE A 179 -40.29 -24.54 21.99
C PHE A 179 -40.21 -25.27 23.33
N GLY A 180 -39.31 -24.85 24.23
CA GLY A 180 -39.21 -25.41 25.58
C GLY A 180 -40.50 -25.24 26.38
N ILE A 181 -41.06 -24.02 26.41
CA ILE A 181 -42.33 -23.73 27.10
C ILE A 181 -43.49 -24.50 26.45
N LEU A 182 -43.55 -24.53 25.12
CA LEU A 182 -44.58 -25.26 24.37
C LEU A 182 -44.58 -26.75 24.73
N LEU A 183 -43.42 -27.40 24.74
CA LEU A 183 -43.29 -28.82 25.10
C LEU A 183 -43.65 -29.07 26.56
N LEU A 184 -43.30 -28.15 27.47
CA LEU A 184 -43.64 -28.26 28.89
C LEU A 184 -45.17 -28.24 29.09
N VAL A 185 -45.86 -27.33 28.40
CA VAL A 185 -47.34 -27.23 28.45
C VAL A 185 -48.00 -28.40 27.71
N ALA A 186 -47.46 -28.84 26.58
CA ALA A 186 -48.01 -29.94 25.79
C ALA A 186 -47.80 -31.32 26.47
N SER A 187 -46.74 -31.49 27.26
CA SER A 187 -46.40 -32.74 27.96
C SER A 187 -47.57 -33.38 28.73
N PRO A 188 -48.31 -32.67 29.62
CA PRO A 188 -49.46 -33.27 30.31
C PRO A 188 -50.59 -33.67 29.36
N PHE A 189 -50.87 -32.90 28.31
CA PHE A 189 -51.88 -33.27 27.30
C PHE A 189 -51.45 -34.47 26.46
N LEU A 190 -50.16 -34.54 26.11
CA LEU A 190 -49.57 -35.69 25.40
C LEU A 190 -49.57 -36.95 26.25
N LEU A 191 -49.30 -36.85 27.56
CA LEU A 191 -49.36 -37.98 28.49
C LEU A 191 -50.80 -38.47 28.72
N LEU A 192 -51.77 -37.55 28.77
CA LEU A 192 -53.20 -37.89 28.82
C LEU A 192 -53.69 -38.55 27.53
N ALA A 193 -53.22 -38.09 26.37
CA ALA A 193 -53.56 -38.65 25.07
C ALA A 193 -52.74 -39.91 24.73
N ALA A 194 -51.59 -40.14 25.36
CA ALA A 194 -50.69 -41.27 25.09
C ALA A 194 -51.38 -42.64 25.15
N PRO A 195 -52.17 -43.00 26.18
CA PRO A 195 -52.87 -44.29 26.19
C PRO A 195 -53.92 -44.40 25.07
N CYS A 196 -54.56 -43.30 24.67
CA CYS A 196 -55.49 -43.26 23.54
C CYS A 196 -54.77 -43.38 22.20
N ILE A 197 -53.61 -42.73 22.03
CA ILE A 197 -52.80 -42.78 20.81
C ILE A 197 -52.14 -44.17 20.66
N LEU A 198 -51.64 -44.75 21.74
CA LEU A 198 -51.12 -46.13 21.75
C LEU A 198 -52.23 -47.15 21.50
N CYS A 199 -53.41 -47.00 22.10
CA CYS A 199 -54.57 -47.87 21.81
C CYS A 199 -55.10 -47.72 20.38
N CYS A 200 -55.11 -46.51 19.82
CA CYS A 200 -55.53 -46.28 18.44
C CYS A 200 -54.52 -46.81 17.42
N LYS A 201 -53.21 -46.78 17.72
CA LYS A 201 -52.19 -47.50 16.93
C LYS A 201 -52.24 -49.02 17.12
N CYS A 202 -52.70 -49.51 18.26
CA CYS A 202 -52.96 -50.94 18.50
C CYS A 202 -54.24 -51.47 17.82
N LYS A 203 -55.05 -50.64 17.16
CA LYS A 203 -56.17 -51.11 16.32
C LYS A 203 -55.70 -51.83 15.03
N ILE A 204 -54.39 -51.86 14.77
CA ILE A 204 -53.72 -52.67 13.75
C ILE A 204 -53.18 -54.01 14.29
N CYS A 205 -53.05 -54.21 15.61
CA CYS A 205 -52.61 -55.48 16.19
C CYS A 205 -53.80 -56.28 16.74
N LYS A 206 -54.61 -56.83 15.83
CA LYS A 206 -55.52 -57.96 16.14
C LYS A 206 -55.10 -59.25 15.42
N CYS A 207 -53.82 -59.37 15.09
CA CYS A 207 -53.23 -60.61 14.58
C CYS A 207 -51.93 -60.89 15.34
N CYS A 208 -51.80 -62.15 15.75
CA CYS A 208 -50.64 -62.81 16.35
C CYS A 208 -50.57 -62.75 17.90
N GLU A 209 -51.45 -63.57 18.50
CA GLU A 209 -51.03 -64.65 19.40
C GLU A 209 -49.75 -65.38 18.93
N ASP A 210 -49.14 -66.11 19.87
CA ASP A 210 -48.05 -67.09 19.75
C ASP A 210 -46.59 -66.61 19.93
N ASP A 211 -46.11 -66.78 21.17
CA ASP A 211 -45.05 -67.71 21.60
C ASP A 211 -43.65 -67.67 20.93
N GLY A 212 -42.60 -67.64 21.74
CA GLY A 212 -41.30 -68.25 21.39
C GLY A 212 -40.03 -67.43 21.61
N GLU A 213 -39.34 -67.73 22.71
CA GLU A 213 -37.88 -67.89 22.91
C GLU A 213 -36.83 -67.01 22.19
N ILE A 214 -36.11 -66.24 23.01
CA ILE A 214 -34.63 -66.21 23.23
C ILE A 214 -33.71 -66.70 22.10
N GLU A 215 -32.80 -65.83 21.60
CA GLU A 215 -31.31 -65.94 21.40
C GLU A 215 -30.88 -64.58 20.76
N GLY A 216 -29.84 -63.80 21.12
CA GLY A 216 -28.52 -64.08 21.65
C GLY A 216 -27.47 -64.13 20.52
N PHE A 217 -26.75 -63.05 20.16
CA PHE A 217 -25.30 -63.06 19.82
C PHE A 217 -24.66 -61.68 19.48
N THR A 218 -23.77 -61.26 20.39
CA THR A 218 -22.43 -60.61 20.31
C THR A 218 -22.07 -59.42 19.40
N SER A 219 -21.58 -58.38 20.08
CA SER A 219 -20.56 -57.39 19.69
C SER A 219 -19.20 -57.98 19.32
N SER A 220 -18.46 -57.26 18.46
CA SER A 220 -16.99 -57.11 18.53
C SER A 220 -16.65 -55.72 19.06
#